data_AF-A0A343APT9-F1
#
_entry.id   AF-A0A343APT9-F1
#
_cell.length_a   1.000
_cell.length_b   1.000
_cell.length_c   1.000
_cell.angle_alpha   90.00
_cell.angle_beta   90.00
_cell.angle_gamma   90.00
#
_symmetry.space_group_name_H-M   'P 1'
#
loop_
_entity.id
_entity.type
_entity.pdbx_description
1 polymer ?
#
loop_
_entity_poly.entity_id
_entity_poly.type
_entity_poly.pdbx_seq_one_letter_code
_entity_poly.pdbx_strand_id
1 'polypeptide(L)'
;MLKILIPTLFLLPTTWLTSSKWLWPTALTQSMLIALGSITWLNNTTDTGWTALNSYIGTDPLSTPLLVLSCWLLPLMLLASQNHLSSEPMNRQRMYITLLATLQLFLILAFGATEMIMFYVMFEATLIPTLLVITRWGNQTERLNAGTYFLFYTLAGSLPLLVALLMLQNNTGTLSLLIIPYAKPLLLMPFGSKIWWAAYMIAFLVKMPLYGMHLWLPKAHVEAPVAGSMVLAAVLLKLGGYGMMRLMIVLDPLSKEMVYPFIVLALWGVIMTGSICLRQTDLKSLIAYSSVSHMGLVAGGILIQTPWGFTGALILMIAHGLASSALFCLANTNYERTHSRTMLLARGLQIALPLMTTWWFIASLANLALPPLPNLMGELMILTSLFNWSAWTLILTGIGTLITAAYSLYMFLMSQRGPLPQHMLALPPSYTREHLLMALHLIPLLLIILKPALLWGWFA
;
A
#
# COMPACT_ATOMS: atom_id res chain seq x y z
N MET A 1 12.85 18.02 2.16
CA MET A 1 11.42 17.80 1.85
C MET A 1 10.76 18.89 1.00
N LEU A 2 10.94 20.18 1.31
CA LEU A 2 10.29 21.29 0.56
C LEU A 2 10.54 21.28 -0.96
N LYS A 3 11.72 20.84 -1.41
CA LYS A 3 12.06 20.71 -2.84
C LYS A 3 11.07 19.85 -3.64
N ILE A 4 10.38 18.91 -2.99
CA ILE A 4 9.39 18.03 -3.62
C ILE A 4 7.97 18.48 -3.26
N LEU A 5 7.77 18.93 -2.03
CA LEU A 5 6.47 19.40 -1.56
C LEU A 5 5.96 20.62 -2.34
N ILE A 6 6.83 21.59 -2.64
CA ILE A 6 6.46 22.79 -3.40
C ILE A 6 6.01 22.43 -4.82
N PRO A 7 6.77 21.64 -5.61
CA PRO A 7 6.28 21.11 -6.88
C PRO A 7 4.95 20.36 -6.79
N THR A 8 4.74 19.54 -5.74
CA THR A 8 3.45 18.84 -5.58
C THR A 8 2.29 19.78 -5.30
N LEU A 9 2.51 20.88 -4.55
CA LEU A 9 1.50 21.93 -4.38
C LEU A 9 1.20 22.63 -5.71
N PHE A 10 2.22 22.88 -6.53
CA PHE A 10 2.04 23.51 -7.84
C PHE A 10 1.28 22.65 -8.86
N LEU A 11 1.13 21.33 -8.65
CA LEU A 11 0.23 20.51 -9.47
C LEU A 11 -1.23 20.99 -9.38
N LEU A 12 -1.65 21.56 -8.23
CA LEU A 12 -3.02 22.03 -8.06
C LEU A 12 -3.34 23.21 -9.00
N PRO A 13 -2.64 24.35 -8.96
CA PRO A 13 -2.93 25.45 -9.89
C PRO A 13 -2.68 25.06 -11.35
N THR A 14 -1.68 24.23 -11.65
CA THR A 14 -1.39 23.85 -13.05
C THR A 14 -2.53 23.06 -13.68
N THR A 15 -3.17 22.15 -12.94
CA THR A 15 -4.32 21.38 -13.45
C THR A 15 -5.53 22.24 -13.79
N TRP A 16 -5.73 23.37 -13.10
CA TRP A 16 -6.84 24.28 -13.39
C TRP A 16 -6.52 25.31 -14.48
N LEU A 17 -5.27 25.76 -14.57
CA LEU A 17 -4.85 26.79 -15.53
C LEU A 17 -4.50 26.24 -16.92
N THR A 18 -4.16 24.95 -17.02
CA THR A 18 -3.77 24.33 -18.30
C THR A 18 -4.95 24.17 -19.25
N SER A 19 -4.70 24.36 -20.55
CA SER A 19 -5.71 24.13 -21.59
C SER A 19 -6.13 22.66 -21.67
N SER A 20 -7.35 22.40 -22.13
CA SER A 20 -7.96 21.06 -22.08
C SER A 20 -7.15 19.97 -22.79
N LYS A 21 -6.58 20.30 -23.96
CA LYS A 21 -5.75 19.37 -24.74
C LYS A 21 -4.47 18.94 -24.01
N TRP A 22 -3.92 19.82 -23.18
CA TRP A 22 -2.63 19.64 -22.54
C TRP A 22 -2.74 19.20 -21.06
N LEU A 23 -3.95 19.02 -20.53
CA LEU A 23 -4.17 18.67 -19.13
C LEU A 23 -3.41 17.39 -18.72
N TRP A 24 -3.69 16.26 -19.39
CA TRP A 24 -3.10 14.97 -19.04
C TRP A 24 -1.58 14.93 -19.29
N PRO A 25 -1.06 15.39 -20.45
CA PRO A 25 0.39 15.47 -20.67
C PRO A 25 1.11 16.37 -19.67
N THR A 26 0.56 17.53 -19.31
CA THR A 26 1.23 18.44 -18.36
C THR A 26 1.21 17.89 -16.93
N ALA A 27 0.08 17.32 -16.48
CA ALA A 27 0.02 16.67 -15.18
C ALA A 27 0.96 15.46 -15.10
N LEU A 28 1.05 14.66 -16.16
CA LEU A 28 1.93 13.49 -16.23
C LEU A 28 3.42 13.89 -16.23
N THR A 29 3.80 14.90 -17.01
CA THR A 29 5.20 15.36 -17.05
C THR A 29 5.64 15.96 -15.72
N GLN A 30 4.80 16.80 -15.09
CA GLN A 30 5.10 17.37 -13.78
C GLN A 30 5.21 16.30 -12.70
N SER A 31 4.28 15.34 -12.68
CA SER A 31 4.30 14.23 -11.72
C SER A 31 5.48 13.28 -11.92
N MET A 32 5.89 13.02 -13.16
CA MET A 32 7.11 12.26 -13.46
C MET A 32 8.37 12.99 -12.99
N LEU A 33 8.46 14.31 -13.18
CA LEU A 33 9.59 15.10 -12.67
C LEU A 33 9.67 15.05 -11.14
N ILE A 34 8.53 15.10 -10.45
CA ILE A 34 8.43 14.93 -8.99
C ILE A 34 8.91 13.53 -8.58
N ALA A 35 8.48 12.49 -9.29
CA ALA A 35 8.87 11.12 -9.04
C ALA A 35 10.37 10.87 -9.26
N LEU A 36 10.97 11.45 -10.31
CA LEU A 36 12.41 11.39 -10.53
C LEU A 36 13.19 12.18 -9.48
N GLY A 37 12.67 13.35 -9.08
CA GLY A 37 13.24 14.15 -8.00
C GLY A 37 13.27 13.42 -6.64
N SER A 38 12.26 12.58 -6.36
CA SER A 38 12.18 11.84 -5.08
C SER A 38 13.27 10.78 -4.92
N ILE A 39 13.78 10.22 -6.01
CA ILE A 39 14.87 9.24 -6.00
C ILE A 39 16.12 9.81 -5.30
N THR A 40 16.30 11.13 -5.28
CA THR A 40 17.41 11.78 -4.55
C THR A 40 17.38 11.51 -3.05
N TRP A 41 16.22 11.20 -2.46
CA TRP A 41 16.07 10.84 -1.05
C TRP A 41 16.60 9.44 -0.71
N LEU A 42 16.80 8.56 -1.69
CA LEU A 42 17.37 7.23 -1.45
C LEU A 42 18.86 7.28 -1.10
N ASN A 43 19.53 8.40 -1.33
CA ASN A 43 20.92 8.56 -0.96
C ASN A 43 21.03 8.91 0.52
N ASN A 44 21.18 7.90 1.37
CA ASN A 44 21.49 8.10 2.79
C ASN A 44 22.96 8.51 2.92
N THR A 45 23.19 9.79 3.18
CA THR A 45 24.54 10.34 3.40
C THR A 45 24.91 10.43 4.87
N THR A 46 24.00 10.12 5.80
CA THR A 46 24.20 10.31 7.24
C THR A 46 24.12 8.99 7.99
N ASP A 47 25.10 8.75 8.84
CA ASP A 47 25.11 7.61 9.77
C ASP A 47 24.03 7.74 10.85
N THR A 48 23.55 8.97 11.10
CA THR A 48 22.53 9.29 12.12
C THR A 48 21.09 9.00 11.68
N GLY A 49 20.90 8.44 10.48
CA GLY A 49 19.60 8.01 9.94
C GLY A 49 18.71 9.13 9.43
N TRP A 50 18.57 10.24 10.17
CA TRP A 50 17.72 11.35 9.75
C TRP A 50 18.40 12.30 8.77
N THR A 51 17.67 12.70 7.74
CA THR A 51 18.07 13.60 6.65
C THR A 51 16.97 14.62 6.36
N ALA A 52 17.33 15.70 5.65
CA ALA A 52 16.41 16.73 5.15
C ALA A 52 15.42 17.32 6.20
N LEU A 53 15.92 17.51 7.42
CA LEU A 53 15.15 17.97 8.59
C LEU A 53 14.71 19.44 8.47
N ASN A 54 13.48 19.67 8.93
CA ASN A 54 12.91 20.96 9.34
C ASN A 54 12.14 20.72 10.65
N SER A 55 11.59 21.76 11.28
CA SER A 55 10.88 21.64 12.57
C SER A 55 9.81 20.54 12.60
N TYR A 56 9.07 20.37 11.49
CA TYR A 56 7.93 19.45 11.40
C TYR A 56 8.12 18.29 10.42
N ILE A 57 9.17 18.32 9.58
CA ILE A 57 9.33 17.35 8.50
C ILE A 57 10.77 16.84 8.46
N GLY A 58 10.95 15.53 8.30
CA GLY A 58 12.23 14.87 8.15
C GLY A 58 12.10 13.60 7.34
N THR A 59 13.23 13.06 6.90
CA THR A 59 13.30 11.76 6.24
C THR A 59 14.29 10.87 6.95
N ASP A 60 14.02 9.58 6.97
CA ASP A 60 14.84 8.54 7.60
C ASP A 60 14.76 7.25 6.75
N PRO A 61 15.57 6.22 7.02
CA PRO A 61 15.63 5.03 6.18
C PRO A 61 14.30 4.27 6.08
N LEU A 62 13.37 4.51 7.01
CA LEU A 62 12.03 3.92 7.01
C LEU A 62 11.05 4.72 6.14
N SER A 63 11.04 6.05 6.25
CA SER A 63 10.17 6.92 5.44
C SER A 63 10.63 7.08 4.01
N THR A 64 11.94 7.10 3.73
CA THR A 64 12.47 7.39 2.39
C THR A 64 11.91 6.47 1.30
N PRO A 65 11.83 5.13 1.47
CA PRO A 65 11.35 4.29 0.40
C PRO A 65 9.83 4.40 0.20
N LEU A 66 9.07 4.64 1.27
CA LEU A 66 7.62 4.86 1.22
C LEU A 66 7.28 6.21 0.57
N LEU A 67 8.07 7.24 0.86
CA LEU A 67 7.99 8.55 0.20
C LEU A 67 8.27 8.45 -1.30
N VAL A 68 9.34 7.74 -1.68
CA VAL A 68 9.68 7.52 -3.09
C VAL A 68 8.57 6.76 -3.80
N LEU A 69 8.07 5.66 -3.20
CA LEU A 69 6.94 4.89 -3.74
C LEU A 69 5.69 5.78 -3.93
N SER A 70 5.37 6.64 -2.95
CA SER A 70 4.21 7.54 -3.04
C SER A 70 4.32 8.55 -4.19
N CYS A 71 5.53 9.10 -4.41
CA CYS A 71 5.78 10.02 -5.52
C CYS A 71 5.78 9.29 -6.86
N TRP A 72 6.34 8.08 -6.90
CA TRP A 72 6.35 7.24 -8.09
C TRP A 72 4.95 6.86 -8.53
N LEU A 73 4.03 6.58 -7.60
CA LEU A 73 2.68 6.11 -7.94
C LEU A 73 1.82 7.16 -8.66
N LEU A 74 1.99 8.46 -8.39
CA LEU A 74 1.15 9.52 -8.99
C LEU A 74 1.12 9.48 -10.53
N PRO A 75 2.27 9.52 -11.25
CA PRO A 75 2.23 9.44 -12.70
C PRO A 75 1.64 8.12 -13.22
N LEU A 76 1.84 7.00 -12.52
CA LEU A 76 1.27 5.70 -12.92
C LEU A 76 -0.25 5.71 -12.77
N MET A 77 -0.79 6.35 -11.73
CA MET A 77 -2.24 6.53 -11.57
C MET A 77 -2.85 7.41 -12.66
N LEU A 78 -2.17 8.50 -13.05
CA LEU A 78 -2.63 9.36 -14.13
C LEU A 78 -2.66 8.58 -15.45
N LEU A 79 -1.61 7.80 -15.74
CA LEU A 79 -1.57 6.90 -16.89
C LEU A 79 -2.71 5.88 -16.85
N ALA A 80 -3.00 5.27 -15.69
CA ALA A 80 -4.02 4.25 -15.55
C ALA A 80 -5.44 4.80 -15.78
N SER A 81 -5.73 5.99 -15.26
CA SER A 81 -7.09 6.53 -15.16
C SER A 81 -7.57 7.28 -16.41
N GLN A 82 -6.66 7.73 -17.28
CA GLN A 82 -7.00 8.58 -18.42
C GLN A 82 -8.03 7.98 -19.40
N ASN A 83 -8.00 6.65 -19.62
CA ASN A 83 -8.89 6.02 -20.60
C ASN A 83 -10.35 6.04 -20.12
N HIS A 84 -10.57 5.59 -18.88
CA HIS A 84 -11.89 5.56 -18.26
C HIS A 84 -12.49 6.96 -18.08
N LEU A 85 -11.65 7.97 -17.84
CA LEU A 85 -12.10 9.35 -17.62
C LEU A 85 -12.30 10.17 -18.91
N SER A 86 -11.97 9.61 -20.08
CA SER A 86 -12.06 10.32 -21.36
C SER A 86 -13.47 10.84 -21.67
N SER A 87 -14.51 10.13 -21.21
CA SER A 87 -15.92 10.51 -21.38
C SER A 87 -16.44 11.51 -20.36
N GLU A 88 -15.72 11.76 -19.25
CA GLU A 88 -16.15 12.70 -18.23
C GLU A 88 -15.91 14.16 -18.68
N PRO A 89 -16.77 15.12 -18.28
CA PRO A 89 -16.56 16.53 -18.58
C PRO A 89 -15.25 17.05 -17.98
N MET A 90 -14.65 18.02 -18.67
CA MET A 90 -13.32 18.56 -18.36
C MET A 90 -13.15 18.97 -16.88
N ASN A 91 -14.14 19.63 -16.29
CA ASN A 91 -14.07 20.06 -14.88
C ASN A 91 -13.98 18.88 -13.91
N ARG A 92 -14.60 17.73 -14.24
CA ARG A 92 -14.50 16.51 -13.43
C ARG A 92 -13.17 15.82 -13.61
N GLN A 93 -12.61 15.83 -14.83
CA GLN A 93 -11.24 15.35 -15.05
C GLN A 93 -10.24 16.18 -14.24
N ARG A 94 -10.36 17.52 -14.26
CA ARG A 94 -9.56 18.43 -13.42
C ARG A 94 -9.69 18.12 -11.94
N MET A 95 -10.93 18.00 -11.45
CA MET A 95 -11.19 17.63 -10.06
C MET A 95 -10.55 16.29 -9.68
N TYR A 96 -10.62 15.28 -10.55
CA TYR A 96 -10.00 13.99 -10.31
C TYR A 96 -8.48 14.09 -10.14
N ILE A 97 -7.80 14.79 -11.05
CA ILE A 97 -6.35 14.99 -10.96
C ILE A 97 -6.00 15.79 -9.69
N THR A 98 -6.81 16.79 -9.33
CA THR A 98 -6.58 17.57 -8.10
C THR A 98 -6.71 16.70 -6.84
N LEU A 99 -7.65 15.75 -6.82
CA LEU A 99 -7.80 14.82 -5.69
C LEU A 99 -6.63 13.85 -5.59
N LEU A 100 -6.09 13.37 -6.72
CA LEU A 100 -4.89 12.54 -6.70
C LEU A 100 -3.66 13.35 -6.24
N ALA A 101 -3.53 14.61 -6.67
CA ALA A 101 -2.45 15.50 -6.23
C ALA A 101 -2.55 15.86 -4.74
N THR A 102 -3.74 16.17 -4.21
CA THR A 102 -3.93 16.41 -2.78
C THR A 102 -3.68 15.16 -1.95
N LEU A 103 -4.07 13.98 -2.45
CA LEU A 103 -3.75 12.71 -1.81
C LEU A 103 -2.24 12.49 -1.71
N GLN A 104 -1.49 12.72 -2.79
CA GLN A 104 -0.02 12.63 -2.76
C GLN A 104 0.57 13.64 -1.77
N LEU A 105 0.08 14.88 -1.73
CA LEU A 105 0.53 15.89 -0.78
C LEU A 105 0.38 15.41 0.67
N PHE A 106 -0.80 14.88 1.03
CA PHE A 106 -1.04 14.35 2.37
C PHE A 106 -0.16 13.13 2.69
N LEU A 107 0.08 12.26 1.71
CA LEU A 107 0.98 11.12 1.88
C LEU A 107 2.43 11.53 2.14
N ILE A 108 2.94 12.52 1.38
CA ILE A 108 4.30 13.04 1.59
C ILE A 108 4.43 13.68 2.97
N LEU A 109 3.42 14.42 3.40
CA LEU A 109 3.39 15.02 4.73
C LEU A 109 3.25 13.97 5.84
N ALA A 110 2.47 12.91 5.64
CA ALA A 110 2.32 11.84 6.62
C ALA A 110 3.63 11.08 6.86
N PHE A 111 4.27 10.56 5.79
CA PHE A 111 5.54 9.84 5.96
C PHE A 111 6.71 10.74 6.35
N GLY A 112 6.64 12.03 6.02
CA GLY A 112 7.66 13.00 6.39
C GLY A 112 7.50 13.60 7.78
N ALA A 113 6.37 13.42 8.47
CA ALA A 113 6.10 14.10 9.74
C ALA A 113 7.07 13.66 10.85
N THR A 114 7.69 14.63 11.52
CA THR A 114 8.51 14.39 12.72
C THR A 114 7.68 14.39 13.99
N GLU A 115 6.56 15.11 14.03
CA GLU A 115 5.62 15.15 15.16
C GLU A 115 4.49 14.14 14.96
N MET A 116 4.20 13.31 15.97
CA MET A 116 3.19 12.26 15.85
C MET A 116 1.76 12.79 15.69
N ILE A 117 1.46 13.98 16.23
CA ILE A 117 0.15 14.60 16.01
C ILE A 117 -0.01 15.08 14.55
N MET A 118 1.07 15.58 13.94
CA MET A 118 1.06 15.95 12.53
C MET A 118 0.90 14.70 11.64
N PHE A 119 1.59 13.62 11.99
CA PHE A 119 1.39 12.32 11.34
C PHE A 119 -0.09 11.90 11.41
N TYR A 120 -0.72 11.97 12.59
CA TYR A 120 -2.15 11.65 12.76
C TYR A 120 -3.07 12.51 11.89
N VAL A 121 -2.88 13.84 11.90
CA VAL A 121 -3.72 14.75 11.10
C VAL A 121 -3.59 14.43 9.61
N MET A 122 -2.36 14.20 9.13
CA MET A 122 -2.14 13.87 7.71
C MET A 122 -2.64 12.46 7.37
N PHE A 123 -2.47 11.51 8.28
CA PHE A 123 -3.00 10.15 8.16
C PHE A 123 -4.53 10.15 7.96
N GLU A 124 -5.28 10.91 8.76
CA GLU A 124 -6.73 11.08 8.60
C GLU A 124 -7.08 11.93 7.37
N ALA A 125 -6.30 12.97 7.06
CA ALA A 125 -6.54 13.80 5.88
C ALA A 125 -6.52 12.99 4.57
N THR A 126 -5.73 11.90 4.49
CA THR A 126 -5.74 11.01 3.32
C THR A 126 -7.10 10.34 3.07
N LEU A 127 -7.97 10.22 4.08
CA LEU A 127 -9.32 9.66 3.92
C LEU A 127 -10.20 10.51 3.02
N ILE A 128 -10.04 11.84 3.05
CA ILE A 128 -10.96 12.74 2.35
C ILE A 128 -10.81 12.58 0.83
N PRO A 129 -9.61 12.71 0.21
CA PRO A 129 -9.49 12.52 -1.23
C PRO A 129 -9.82 11.09 -1.66
N THR A 130 -9.48 10.09 -0.85
CA THR A 130 -9.70 8.68 -1.19
C THR A 130 -11.18 8.32 -1.18
N LEU A 131 -11.93 8.79 -0.17
CA LEU A 131 -13.38 8.62 -0.10
C LEU A 131 -14.06 9.26 -1.32
N LEU A 132 -13.65 10.48 -1.70
CA LEU A 132 -14.19 11.17 -2.87
C LEU A 132 -13.88 10.39 -4.16
N VAL A 133 -12.65 9.88 -4.33
CA VAL A 133 -12.27 9.07 -5.48
C VAL A 133 -13.13 7.79 -5.60
N ILE A 134 -13.36 7.08 -4.49
CA ILE A 134 -14.16 5.84 -4.46
C ILE A 134 -15.63 6.13 -4.75
N THR A 135 -16.24 7.02 -3.97
CA THR A 135 -17.70 7.24 -3.99
C THR A 135 -18.17 7.96 -5.25
N ARG A 136 -17.32 8.76 -5.91
CA ARG A 136 -17.69 9.54 -7.10
C ARG A 136 -17.32 8.86 -8.42
N TRP A 137 -16.13 8.26 -8.53
CA TRP A 137 -15.62 7.65 -9.76
C TRP A 137 -15.55 6.12 -9.70
N GLY A 138 -16.11 5.47 -8.68
CA GLY A 138 -16.34 4.03 -8.69
C GLY A 138 -17.43 3.62 -9.67
N ASN A 139 -17.37 2.42 -10.25
CA ASN A 139 -18.26 2.05 -11.36
C ASN A 139 -19.64 1.56 -10.93
N GLN A 140 -19.77 0.84 -9.80
CA GLN A 140 -21.06 0.29 -9.36
C GLN A 140 -21.74 1.15 -8.31
N THR A 141 -23.01 0.82 -8.03
CA THR A 141 -23.84 1.41 -6.99
C THR A 141 -23.27 1.20 -5.58
N GLU A 142 -22.66 0.04 -5.31
CA GLU A 142 -22.09 -0.31 -3.99
C GLU A 142 -20.89 0.56 -3.58
N ARG A 143 -20.39 1.44 -4.45
CA ARG A 143 -19.30 2.39 -4.12
C ARG A 143 -19.63 3.29 -2.93
N LEU A 144 -20.90 3.66 -2.72
CA LEU A 144 -21.32 4.46 -1.57
C LEU A 144 -21.19 3.67 -0.27
N ASN A 145 -21.65 2.42 -0.30
CA ASN A 145 -21.54 1.49 0.81
C ASN A 145 -20.06 1.17 1.11
N ALA A 146 -19.26 0.89 0.08
CA ALA A 146 -17.82 0.70 0.24
C ALA A 146 -17.13 1.92 0.88
N GLY A 147 -17.55 3.13 0.48
CA GLY A 147 -17.09 4.39 1.09
C GLY A 147 -17.45 4.53 2.56
N THR A 148 -18.67 4.16 2.97
CA THR A 148 -19.08 4.21 4.39
C THR A 148 -18.31 3.19 5.23
N TYR A 149 -18.12 1.95 4.73
CA TYR A 149 -17.28 0.95 5.41
C TYR A 149 -15.85 1.46 5.59
N PHE A 150 -15.23 2.00 4.54
CA PHE A 150 -13.88 2.54 4.59
C PHE A 150 -13.76 3.66 5.63
N LEU A 151 -14.67 4.64 5.60
CA LEU A 151 -14.64 5.80 6.49
C LEU A 151 -14.84 5.41 7.97
N PHE A 152 -15.88 4.63 8.28
CA PHE A 152 -16.24 4.35 9.66
C PHE A 152 -15.29 3.36 10.34
N TYR A 153 -14.74 2.39 9.61
CA TYR A 153 -13.70 1.53 10.17
C TYR A 153 -12.49 2.37 10.59
N THR A 154 -12.02 3.27 9.71
CA THR A 154 -10.83 4.06 10.00
C THR A 154 -11.07 5.06 11.12
N LEU A 155 -12.18 5.79 11.12
CA LEU A 155 -12.51 6.76 12.17
C LEU A 155 -12.72 6.10 13.53
N ALA A 156 -13.41 4.95 13.58
CA ALA A 156 -13.63 4.22 14.82
C ALA A 156 -12.31 3.75 15.44
N GLY A 157 -11.34 3.36 14.62
CA GLY A 157 -10.01 2.99 15.08
C GLY A 157 -9.12 4.18 15.45
N SER A 158 -9.23 5.30 14.73
CA SER A 158 -8.29 6.43 14.85
C SER A 158 -8.65 7.46 15.91
N LEU A 159 -9.93 7.65 16.26
CA LEU A 159 -10.30 8.55 17.36
C LEU A 159 -9.71 8.12 18.72
N PRO A 160 -9.69 6.82 19.10
CA PRO A 160 -8.94 6.37 20.27
C PRO A 160 -7.45 6.70 20.22
N LEU A 161 -6.83 6.57 19.04
CA LEU A 161 -5.42 6.93 18.83
C LEU A 161 -5.19 8.43 19.09
N LEU A 162 -6.08 9.32 18.65
CA LEU A 162 -5.97 10.75 18.92
C LEU A 162 -5.95 11.04 20.43
N VAL A 163 -6.89 10.46 21.17
CA VAL A 163 -6.97 10.65 22.63
C VAL A 163 -5.68 10.13 23.29
N ALA A 164 -5.17 8.98 22.83
CA ALA A 164 -3.94 8.40 23.33
C ALA A 164 -2.73 9.30 23.07
N LEU A 165 -2.58 9.85 21.86
CA LEU A 165 -1.51 10.78 21.51
C LEU A 165 -1.56 12.09 22.33
N LEU A 166 -2.75 12.64 22.57
CA LEU A 166 -2.89 13.84 23.41
C LEU A 166 -2.51 13.58 24.86
N MET A 167 -2.86 12.41 25.40
CA MET A 167 -2.41 12.00 26.73
C MET A 167 -0.89 11.78 26.79
N LEU A 168 -0.30 11.18 25.75
CA LEU A 168 1.14 11.04 25.63
C LEU A 168 1.84 12.40 25.65
N GLN A 169 1.32 13.37 24.89
CA GLN A 169 1.82 14.74 24.86
C GLN A 169 1.78 15.39 26.25
N ASN A 170 0.69 15.22 27.00
CA ASN A 170 0.59 15.78 28.35
C ASN A 170 1.58 15.15 29.33
N ASN A 171 1.86 13.85 29.19
CA ASN A 171 2.73 13.12 30.11
C ASN A 171 4.23 13.32 29.80
N THR A 172 4.60 13.33 28.52
CA THR A 172 5.99 13.39 28.06
C THR A 172 6.44 14.80 27.68
N GLY A 173 5.48 15.72 27.49
CA GLY A 173 5.72 17.09 27.05
C GLY A 173 6.00 17.25 25.56
N THR A 174 6.31 16.17 24.82
CA THR A 174 6.62 16.23 23.38
C THR A 174 6.14 14.99 22.63
N LEU A 175 5.71 15.16 21.38
CA LEU A 175 5.33 14.09 20.46
C LEU A 175 6.34 13.90 19.32
N SER A 176 7.50 14.53 19.43
CA SER A 176 8.51 14.49 18.38
C SER A 176 9.18 13.11 18.35
N LEU A 177 9.17 12.47 17.19
CA LEU A 177 9.82 11.17 16.95
C LEU A 177 11.32 11.18 17.25
N LEU A 178 11.94 12.35 17.22
CA LEU A 178 13.36 12.55 17.51
C LEU A 178 13.66 12.54 19.01
N ILE A 179 12.75 13.07 19.85
CA ILE A 179 12.98 13.25 21.29
C ILE A 179 12.34 12.13 22.10
N ILE A 180 11.17 11.62 21.69
CA ILE A 180 10.44 10.57 22.43
C ILE A 180 11.32 9.36 22.80
N PRO A 181 12.22 8.83 21.95
CA PRO A 181 13.08 7.69 22.32
C PRO A 181 13.96 7.94 23.54
N TYR A 182 14.24 9.21 23.86
CA TYR A 182 15.05 9.63 25.01
C TYR A 182 14.19 10.06 26.21
N ALA A 183 12.87 10.10 26.07
CA ALA A 183 11.96 10.40 27.16
C ALA A 183 11.92 9.24 28.16
N LYS A 184 11.60 9.55 29.43
CA LYS A 184 11.38 8.50 30.43
C LYS A 184 10.23 7.59 29.98
N PRO A 185 10.34 6.27 30.18
CA PRO A 185 9.26 5.35 29.84
C PRO A 185 8.00 5.73 30.61
N LEU A 186 6.84 5.53 29.97
CA LEU A 186 5.55 5.81 30.59
C LEU A 186 5.41 5.05 31.92
N LEU A 187 4.97 5.74 32.97
CA LEU A 187 4.55 5.11 34.22
C LEU A 187 3.28 4.29 33.97
N LEU A 188 3.40 2.96 34.03
CA LEU A 188 2.32 2.04 33.71
C LEU A 188 1.44 1.78 34.94
N MET A 189 0.21 2.30 34.96
CA MET A 189 -0.86 1.65 35.73
C MET A 189 -1.32 0.38 34.99
N PRO A 190 -1.51 -0.76 35.65
CA PRO A 190 -1.56 -2.07 34.98
C PRO A 190 -2.78 -2.27 34.07
N PHE A 191 -3.96 -1.71 34.41
CA PHE A 191 -5.14 -1.83 33.55
C PHE A 191 -5.24 -0.70 32.52
N GLY A 192 -5.00 0.55 32.95
CA GLY A 192 -5.03 1.71 32.06
C GLY A 192 -4.01 1.58 30.91
N SER A 193 -2.80 1.09 31.20
CA SER A 193 -1.77 0.90 30.18
C SER A 193 -2.16 -0.08 29.07
N LYS A 194 -2.90 -1.15 29.39
CA LYS A 194 -3.40 -2.11 28.40
C LYS A 194 -4.43 -1.50 27.46
N ILE A 195 -5.34 -0.68 27.99
CA ILE A 195 -6.32 0.06 27.18
C ILE A 195 -5.62 1.09 26.31
N TRP A 196 -4.65 1.82 26.85
CA TRP A 196 -3.87 2.79 26.06
C TRP A 196 -3.09 2.12 24.95
N TRP A 197 -2.43 1.00 25.22
CA TRP A 197 -1.74 0.22 24.20
C TRP A 197 -2.68 -0.18 23.06
N ALA A 198 -3.88 -0.67 23.39
CA ALA A 198 -4.89 -0.99 22.39
C ALA A 198 -5.32 0.26 21.60
N ALA A 199 -5.54 1.40 22.27
CA ALA A 199 -5.89 2.67 21.62
C ALA A 199 -4.82 3.15 20.64
N TYR A 200 -3.53 2.98 20.96
CA TYR A 200 -2.45 3.29 20.02
C TYR A 200 -2.42 2.35 18.81
N MET A 201 -2.74 1.06 18.99
CA MET A 201 -2.55 0.04 17.96
C MET A 201 -3.75 -0.17 17.03
N ILE A 202 -4.99 -0.05 17.54
CA ILE A 202 -6.21 -0.40 16.78
C ILE A 202 -6.32 0.40 15.48
N ALA A 203 -6.02 1.69 15.48
CA ALA A 203 -6.07 2.54 14.28
C ALA A 203 -5.23 1.96 13.13
N PHE A 204 -4.01 1.52 13.46
CA PHE A 204 -3.10 0.98 12.46
C PHE A 204 -3.44 -0.44 12.06
N LEU A 205 -3.97 -1.26 12.97
CA LEU A 205 -4.48 -2.61 12.66
C LEU A 205 -5.77 -2.61 11.84
N VAL A 206 -6.54 -1.52 11.86
CA VAL A 206 -7.65 -1.33 10.92
C VAL A 206 -7.12 -0.97 9.53
N LYS A 207 -6.12 -0.07 9.45
CA LYS A 207 -5.52 0.38 8.18
C LYS A 207 -4.63 -0.67 7.51
N MET A 208 -3.81 -1.38 8.28
CA MET A 208 -3.21 -2.65 7.88
C MET A 208 -4.21 -3.74 8.27
N PRO A 209 -5.16 -4.06 7.38
CA PRO A 209 -6.37 -4.80 7.67
C PRO A 209 -6.05 -6.13 8.35
N LEU A 210 -6.05 -6.15 9.67
CA LEU A 210 -5.89 -7.40 10.39
C LEU A 210 -7.09 -8.28 10.07
N TYR A 211 -6.89 -9.59 10.07
CA TYR A 211 -7.99 -10.52 10.00
C TYR A 211 -9.04 -10.21 11.09
N GLY A 212 -10.32 -10.26 10.71
CA GLY A 212 -11.43 -9.67 11.49
C GLY A 212 -11.80 -8.24 11.09
N MET A 213 -10.83 -7.32 10.99
CA MET A 213 -11.07 -5.90 10.61
C MET A 213 -10.94 -5.62 9.11
N HIS A 214 -10.58 -6.63 8.31
CA HIS A 214 -10.29 -6.51 6.88
C HIS A 214 -11.50 -6.33 5.94
N LEU A 215 -12.75 -6.44 6.43
CA LEU A 215 -13.95 -6.49 5.57
C LEU A 215 -14.17 -5.25 4.69
N TRP A 216 -13.65 -4.10 5.10
CA TRP A 216 -13.72 -2.87 4.30
C TRP A 216 -12.86 -2.96 3.03
N LEU A 217 -11.75 -3.72 3.07
CA LEU A 217 -10.76 -3.71 2.01
C LEU A 217 -11.26 -4.33 0.70
N PRO A 218 -11.81 -5.57 0.67
CA PRO A 218 -12.36 -6.14 -0.56
C PRO A 218 -13.42 -5.25 -1.20
N LYS A 219 -14.29 -4.62 -0.40
CA LYS A 219 -15.30 -3.68 -0.91
C LYS A 219 -14.67 -2.42 -1.49
N ALA A 220 -13.76 -1.78 -0.75
CA ALA A 220 -13.11 -0.55 -1.17
C ALA A 220 -12.29 -0.73 -2.46
N HIS A 221 -11.50 -1.80 -2.58
CA HIS A 221 -10.69 -2.04 -3.78
C HIS A 221 -11.52 -2.43 -5.00
N VAL A 222 -12.55 -3.27 -4.80
CA VAL A 222 -13.37 -3.75 -5.90
C VAL A 222 -14.15 -2.60 -6.51
N GLU A 223 -14.70 -1.70 -5.68
CA GLU A 223 -15.54 -0.59 -6.12
C GLU A 223 -14.78 0.70 -6.47
N ALA A 224 -13.52 0.83 -6.04
CA ALA A 224 -12.69 1.94 -6.46
C ALA A 224 -12.38 1.92 -7.97
N PRO A 225 -12.22 3.10 -8.60
CA PRO A 225 -11.54 3.20 -9.89
C PRO A 225 -10.09 2.73 -9.75
N VAL A 226 -9.43 2.51 -10.88
CA VAL A 226 -8.07 1.93 -10.95
C VAL A 226 -7.07 2.69 -10.09
N ALA A 227 -6.99 4.03 -10.24
CA ALA A 227 -6.08 4.83 -9.41
C ALA A 227 -6.38 4.68 -7.92
N GLY A 228 -7.66 4.68 -7.53
CA GLY A 228 -8.07 4.44 -6.14
C GLY A 228 -7.57 3.10 -5.64
N SER A 229 -7.78 2.02 -6.40
CA SER A 229 -7.28 0.68 -6.05
C SER A 229 -5.74 0.62 -5.97
N MET A 230 -5.03 1.38 -6.83
CA MET A 230 -3.57 1.47 -6.80
C MET A 230 -3.07 2.17 -5.54
N VAL A 231 -3.60 3.34 -5.15
CA VAL A 231 -3.12 4.04 -3.93
C VAL A 231 -3.47 3.27 -2.68
N LEU A 232 -4.70 2.72 -2.64
CA LEU A 232 -5.14 1.87 -1.56
C LEU A 232 -4.13 0.74 -1.37
N ALA A 233 -3.80 0.01 -2.43
CA ALA A 233 -2.92 -1.15 -2.35
C ALA A 233 -1.49 -0.75 -2.04
N ALA A 234 -0.93 0.20 -2.79
CA ALA A 234 0.48 0.52 -2.76
C ALA A 234 0.90 1.28 -1.51
N VAL A 235 0.09 2.24 -1.03
CA VAL A 235 0.54 3.23 -0.04
C VAL A 235 -0.37 3.31 1.19
N LEU A 236 -1.70 3.31 1.05
CA LEU A 236 -2.57 3.57 2.21
C LEU A 236 -2.55 2.45 3.25
N LEU A 237 -2.39 1.19 2.83
CA LEU A 237 -2.16 0.09 3.77
C LEU A 237 -0.83 0.27 4.52
N LYS A 238 0.18 0.86 3.87
CA LYS A 238 1.55 1.00 4.40
C LYS A 238 1.64 2.11 5.43
N LEU A 239 0.73 3.09 5.39
CA LEU A 239 0.58 4.06 6.49
C LEU A 239 0.31 3.37 7.84
N GLY A 240 -0.43 2.25 7.83
CA GLY A 240 -0.66 1.44 9.02
C GLY A 240 0.65 0.85 9.56
N GLY A 241 1.43 0.20 8.68
CA GLY A 241 2.73 -0.39 9.05
C GLY A 241 3.75 0.65 9.51
N TYR A 242 3.82 1.78 8.79
CA TYR A 242 4.63 2.93 9.16
C TYR A 242 4.28 3.43 10.57
N GLY A 243 3.00 3.68 10.84
CA GLY A 243 2.54 4.15 12.14
C GLY A 243 2.82 3.15 13.27
N MET A 244 2.63 1.85 13.02
CA MET A 244 2.99 0.81 13.99
C MET A 244 4.48 0.83 14.30
N MET A 245 5.36 0.82 13.27
CA MET A 245 6.81 0.84 13.49
C MET A 245 7.26 2.07 14.29
N ARG A 246 6.65 3.24 14.07
CA ARG A 246 6.96 4.47 14.83
C ARG A 246 6.53 4.39 16.29
N LEU A 247 5.33 3.87 16.57
CA LEU A 247 4.82 3.82 17.94
C LEU A 247 5.37 2.66 18.76
N MET A 248 5.82 1.56 18.14
CA MET A 248 6.36 0.42 18.88
C MET A 248 7.52 0.81 19.81
N ILE A 249 8.35 1.77 19.41
CA ILE A 249 9.45 2.29 20.23
C ILE A 249 8.92 2.90 21.54
N VAL A 250 7.74 3.52 21.51
CA VAL A 250 7.10 4.17 22.67
C VAL A 250 6.36 3.17 23.56
N LEU A 251 5.88 2.07 22.98
CA LEU A 251 5.02 1.08 23.64
C LEU A 251 5.80 -0.01 24.38
N ASP A 252 7.12 -0.07 24.21
CA ASP A 252 7.98 -1.01 24.93
C ASP A 252 8.10 -0.63 26.41
N PRO A 253 8.03 -1.59 27.35
CA PRO A 253 8.02 -3.05 27.16
C PRO A 253 6.62 -3.71 27.11
N LEU A 254 5.52 -2.95 27.23
CA LEU A 254 4.16 -3.51 27.38
C LEU A 254 3.70 -4.30 26.14
N SER A 255 4.25 -3.94 24.97
CA SER A 255 4.15 -4.70 23.72
C SER A 255 4.38 -6.20 23.90
N LYS A 256 5.37 -6.60 24.71
CA LYS A 256 5.77 -8.01 24.86
C LYS A 256 4.64 -8.92 25.33
N GLU A 257 3.69 -8.41 26.11
CA GLU A 257 2.54 -9.18 26.61
C GLU A 257 1.29 -9.00 25.76
N MET A 258 1.07 -7.82 25.19
CA MET A 258 -0.21 -7.50 24.52
C MET A 258 -0.28 -7.96 23.06
N VAL A 259 0.87 -8.30 22.47
CA VAL A 259 1.00 -8.61 21.05
C VAL A 259 0.43 -9.99 20.66
N TYR A 260 0.42 -10.97 21.57
CA TYR A 260 0.03 -12.36 21.28
C TYR A 260 -1.30 -12.53 20.50
N PRO A 261 -2.44 -11.95 20.92
CA PRO A 261 -3.71 -12.13 20.19
C PRO A 261 -3.63 -11.60 18.75
N PHE A 262 -2.89 -10.52 18.52
CA PHE A 262 -2.76 -9.92 17.19
C PHE A 262 -1.85 -10.73 16.28
N ILE A 263 -0.78 -11.35 16.82
CA ILE A 263 0.04 -12.30 16.04
C ILE A 263 -0.79 -13.51 15.62
N VAL A 264 -1.59 -14.08 16.54
CA VAL A 264 -2.45 -15.24 16.21
C VAL A 264 -3.44 -14.88 15.11
N LEU A 265 -4.11 -13.72 15.22
CA LEU A 265 -5.02 -13.22 14.19
C LEU A 265 -4.31 -12.96 12.86
N ALA A 266 -3.08 -12.42 12.88
CA ALA A 266 -2.29 -12.18 11.68
C ALA A 266 -1.95 -13.50 10.98
N LEU A 267 -1.35 -14.46 11.68
CA LEU A 267 -0.91 -15.75 11.11
C LEU A 267 -2.08 -16.60 10.63
N TRP A 268 -3.15 -16.71 11.43
CA TRP A 268 -4.36 -17.40 11.00
C TRP A 268 -5.02 -16.68 9.81
N GLY A 269 -4.97 -15.35 9.83
CA GLY A 269 -5.43 -14.49 8.74
C GLY A 269 -4.76 -14.78 7.41
N VAL A 270 -3.44 -15.01 7.39
CA VAL A 270 -2.69 -15.36 6.16
C VAL A 270 -3.29 -16.62 5.52
N ILE A 271 -3.53 -17.67 6.30
CA ILE A 271 -4.09 -18.93 5.83
C ILE A 271 -5.53 -18.73 5.34
N MET A 272 -6.38 -18.11 6.16
CA MET A 272 -7.80 -17.97 5.85
C MET A 272 -8.03 -17.09 4.62
N THR A 273 -7.38 -15.94 4.53
CA THR A 273 -7.52 -15.04 3.38
C THR A 273 -6.90 -15.64 2.11
N GLY A 274 -5.79 -16.37 2.23
CA GLY A 274 -5.25 -17.17 1.12
C GLY A 274 -6.22 -18.25 0.63
N SER A 275 -6.89 -18.97 1.54
CA SER A 275 -7.90 -19.98 1.18
C SER A 275 -9.13 -19.37 0.51
N ILE A 276 -9.51 -18.14 0.91
CA ILE A 276 -10.57 -17.37 0.26
C ILE A 276 -10.15 -17.06 -1.18
N CYS A 277 -8.90 -16.64 -1.43
CA CYS A 277 -8.40 -16.32 -2.77
C CYS A 277 -8.56 -17.47 -3.77
N LEU A 278 -8.37 -18.72 -3.34
CA LEU A 278 -8.55 -19.90 -4.21
C LEU A 278 -9.99 -20.08 -4.73
N ARG A 279 -10.97 -19.52 -4.03
CA ARG A 279 -12.39 -19.63 -4.39
C ARG A 279 -12.98 -18.34 -4.94
N GLN A 280 -12.18 -17.29 -5.09
CA GLN A 280 -12.68 -16.01 -5.60
C GLN A 280 -12.97 -16.09 -7.11
N THR A 281 -14.18 -15.69 -7.49
CA THR A 281 -14.62 -15.55 -8.89
C THR A 281 -14.21 -14.19 -9.47
N ASP A 282 -14.20 -13.15 -8.63
CA ASP A 282 -13.86 -11.79 -9.01
C ASP A 282 -12.35 -11.56 -8.94
N LEU A 283 -11.76 -11.10 -10.04
CA LEU A 283 -10.32 -10.95 -10.12
C LEU A 283 -9.80 -9.81 -9.24
N LYS A 284 -10.53 -8.68 -9.15
CA LYS A 284 -10.18 -7.58 -8.23
C LYS A 284 -10.31 -7.98 -6.76
N SER A 285 -11.31 -8.80 -6.40
CA SER A 285 -11.47 -9.25 -5.01
C SER A 285 -10.37 -10.23 -4.63
N LEU A 286 -9.96 -11.13 -5.54
CA LEU A 286 -8.83 -12.03 -5.33
C LEU A 286 -7.56 -11.24 -5.00
N ILE A 287 -7.25 -10.20 -5.79
CA ILE A 287 -6.08 -9.34 -5.52
C ILE A 287 -6.23 -8.63 -4.17
N ALA A 288 -7.43 -8.14 -3.83
CA ALA A 288 -7.70 -7.52 -2.55
C ALA A 288 -7.52 -8.47 -1.35
N TYR A 289 -7.97 -9.73 -1.43
CA TYR A 289 -7.73 -10.70 -0.37
C TYR A 289 -6.25 -11.11 -0.28
N SER A 290 -5.54 -11.16 -1.42
CA SER A 290 -4.10 -11.41 -1.41
C SER A 290 -3.32 -10.27 -0.73
N SER A 291 -3.78 -9.02 -0.80
CA SER A 291 -3.15 -7.93 -0.05
C SER A 291 -3.39 -8.04 1.45
N VAL A 292 -4.56 -8.54 1.87
CA VAL A 292 -4.80 -8.86 3.30
C VAL A 292 -3.84 -9.96 3.77
N SER A 293 -3.62 -11.02 2.98
CA SER A 293 -2.67 -12.08 3.38
C SER A 293 -1.24 -11.56 3.53
N HIS A 294 -0.76 -10.78 2.55
CA HIS A 294 0.60 -10.23 2.57
C HIS A 294 0.80 -9.20 3.69
N MET A 295 -0.16 -8.31 3.91
CA MET A 295 -0.09 -7.35 5.02
C MET A 295 -0.26 -8.04 6.39
N GLY A 296 -0.90 -9.22 6.46
CA GLY A 296 -0.92 -10.06 7.65
C GLY A 296 0.49 -10.52 8.07
N LEU A 297 1.32 -10.93 7.11
CA LEU A 297 2.74 -11.24 7.37
C LEU A 297 3.51 -10.00 7.84
N VAL A 298 3.29 -8.84 7.21
CA VAL A 298 3.89 -7.56 7.63
C VAL A 298 3.52 -7.23 9.08
N ALA A 299 2.25 -7.38 9.46
CA ALA A 299 1.80 -7.16 10.82
C ALA A 299 2.50 -8.11 11.81
N GLY A 300 2.60 -9.41 11.47
CA GLY A 300 3.34 -10.39 12.27
C GLY A 300 4.81 -10.01 12.47
N GLY A 301 5.51 -9.59 11.40
CA GLY A 301 6.92 -9.18 11.45
C GLY A 301 7.15 -7.92 12.31
N ILE A 302 6.27 -6.93 12.21
CA ILE A 302 6.34 -5.69 13.02
C ILE A 302 6.07 -5.99 14.50
N LEU A 303 5.10 -6.85 14.79
CA LEU A 303 4.68 -7.17 16.14
C LEU A 303 5.76 -7.91 16.97
N ILE A 304 6.68 -8.64 16.33
CA ILE A 304 7.79 -9.32 17.01
C ILE A 304 8.91 -8.37 17.42
N GLN A 305 8.99 -7.18 16.78
CA GLN A 305 9.96 -6.12 17.11
C GLN A 305 11.44 -6.56 17.01
N THR A 306 11.77 -7.52 16.16
CA THR A 306 13.17 -7.85 15.85
C THR A 306 13.68 -7.04 14.67
N PRO A 307 14.99 -6.75 14.59
CA PRO A 307 15.58 -6.07 13.44
C PRO A 307 15.22 -6.72 12.10
N TRP A 308 15.34 -8.05 12.01
CA TRP A 308 14.96 -8.84 10.84
C TRP A 308 13.46 -8.75 10.51
N GLY A 309 12.61 -8.71 11.54
CA GLY A 309 11.16 -8.52 11.36
C GLY A 309 10.84 -7.14 10.78
N PHE A 310 11.47 -6.08 11.28
CA PHE A 310 11.27 -4.72 10.76
C PHE A 310 11.83 -4.52 9.34
N THR A 311 13.03 -5.03 9.06
CA THR A 311 13.61 -4.96 7.70
C THR A 311 12.75 -5.74 6.71
N GLY A 312 12.38 -6.97 7.05
CA GLY A 312 11.52 -7.82 6.22
C GLY A 312 10.15 -7.18 5.96
N ALA A 313 9.53 -6.62 6.99
CA ALA A 313 8.27 -5.90 6.88
C ALA A 313 8.36 -4.69 5.93
N LEU A 314 9.44 -3.90 6.01
CA LEU A 314 9.62 -2.75 5.12
C LEU A 314 9.84 -3.17 3.67
N ILE A 315 10.71 -4.15 3.42
CA ILE A 315 10.96 -4.70 2.08
C ILE A 315 9.65 -5.24 1.50
N LEU A 316 8.91 -6.05 2.25
CA LEU A 316 7.64 -6.63 1.80
C LEU A 316 6.58 -5.56 1.54
N MET A 317 6.49 -4.51 2.38
CA MET A 317 5.57 -3.39 2.16
C MET A 317 5.79 -2.73 0.79
N ILE A 318 7.04 -2.47 0.42
CA ILE A 318 7.38 -1.80 -0.84
C ILE A 318 7.18 -2.73 -2.03
N ALA A 319 7.71 -3.96 -1.92
CA ALA A 319 7.67 -4.95 -2.98
C ALA A 319 6.22 -5.36 -3.29
N HIS A 320 5.42 -5.65 -2.26
CA HIS A 320 3.99 -5.86 -2.41
C HIS A 320 3.27 -4.62 -2.94
N GLY A 321 3.69 -3.41 -2.54
CA GLY A 321 3.10 -2.17 -3.03
C GLY A 321 3.16 -2.04 -4.56
N LEU A 322 4.33 -2.31 -5.14
CA LEU A 322 4.53 -2.34 -6.60
C LEU A 322 3.82 -3.52 -7.28
N ALA A 323 3.93 -4.72 -6.70
CA ALA A 323 3.34 -5.94 -7.28
C ALA A 323 1.81 -5.90 -7.29
N SER A 324 1.18 -5.51 -6.18
CA SER A 324 -0.28 -5.42 -6.07
C SER A 324 -0.87 -4.33 -6.94
N SER A 325 -0.23 -3.16 -7.05
CA SER A 325 -0.70 -2.11 -7.96
C SER A 325 -0.59 -2.54 -9.42
N ALA A 326 0.49 -3.24 -9.79
CA ALA A 326 0.63 -3.85 -11.11
C ALA A 326 -0.50 -4.84 -11.41
N LEU A 327 -0.84 -5.73 -10.46
CA LEU A 327 -1.95 -6.68 -10.60
C LEU A 327 -3.31 -5.97 -10.74
N PHE A 328 -3.58 -4.90 -9.98
CA PHE A 328 -4.81 -4.12 -10.15
C PHE A 328 -4.88 -3.43 -11.52
N CYS A 329 -3.75 -3.01 -12.07
CA CYS A 329 -3.70 -2.47 -13.42
C CYS A 329 -3.94 -3.54 -14.49
N LEU A 330 -3.34 -4.73 -14.35
CA LEU A 330 -3.61 -5.88 -15.21
C LEU A 330 -5.09 -6.32 -15.15
N ALA A 331 -5.67 -6.30 -13.95
CA ALA A 331 -7.10 -6.51 -13.76
C ALA A 331 -7.93 -5.49 -14.54
N ASN A 332 -7.50 -4.23 -14.53
CA ASN A 332 -8.17 -3.16 -15.23
C ASN A 332 -8.07 -3.29 -16.75
N THR A 333 -6.93 -3.69 -17.31
CA THR A 333 -6.82 -3.86 -18.76
C THR A 333 -7.76 -4.95 -19.28
N ASN A 334 -8.01 -6.00 -18.49
CA ASN A 334 -9.04 -6.98 -18.82
C ASN A 334 -10.43 -6.35 -18.71
N TYR A 335 -10.70 -5.62 -17.63
CA TYR A 335 -11.98 -4.98 -17.40
C TYR A 335 -12.35 -3.90 -18.44
N GLU A 336 -11.39 -3.11 -18.94
CA GLU A 336 -11.60 -2.14 -20.01
C GLU A 336 -12.05 -2.80 -21.33
N ARG A 337 -11.76 -4.09 -21.52
CA ARG A 337 -12.14 -4.85 -22.73
C ARG A 337 -13.41 -5.67 -22.53
N THR A 338 -13.55 -6.35 -21.40
CA THR A 338 -14.66 -7.29 -21.15
C THR A 338 -15.81 -6.68 -20.37
N HIS A 339 -15.62 -5.47 -19.80
CA HIS A 339 -16.55 -4.78 -18.88
C HIS A 339 -17.04 -5.63 -17.69
N SER A 340 -16.37 -6.74 -17.41
CA SER A 340 -16.72 -7.69 -16.35
C SER A 340 -15.48 -8.00 -15.49
N ARG A 341 -15.70 -8.14 -14.18
CA ARG A 341 -14.63 -8.43 -13.20
C ARG A 341 -14.42 -9.93 -12.97
N THR A 342 -15.31 -10.75 -13.53
CA THR A 342 -15.32 -12.21 -13.37
C THR A 342 -14.18 -12.86 -14.14
N MET A 343 -13.30 -13.56 -13.41
CA MET A 343 -12.08 -14.19 -13.96
C MET A 343 -12.38 -15.21 -15.05
N LEU A 344 -13.48 -15.96 -14.91
CA LEU A 344 -13.88 -17.02 -15.85
C LEU A 344 -14.25 -16.49 -17.25
N LEU A 345 -14.72 -15.24 -17.35
CA LEU A 345 -15.06 -14.63 -18.64
C LEU A 345 -13.83 -14.20 -19.43
N ALA A 346 -12.70 -13.96 -18.76
CA ALA A 346 -11.45 -13.48 -19.33
C ALA A 346 -10.38 -14.60 -19.37
N ARG A 347 -10.72 -15.73 -19.99
CA ARG A 347 -9.87 -16.92 -20.15
C ARG A 347 -9.08 -16.90 -21.47
N GLY A 348 -7.94 -17.59 -21.50
CA GLY A 348 -7.19 -17.84 -22.74
C GLY A 348 -6.56 -16.60 -23.39
N LEU A 349 -6.33 -15.53 -22.61
CA LEU A 349 -5.81 -14.26 -23.14
C LEU A 349 -4.39 -14.36 -23.73
N GLN A 350 -3.67 -15.45 -23.49
CA GLN A 350 -2.34 -15.70 -24.10
C GLN A 350 -2.37 -15.75 -25.62
N ILE A 351 -3.43 -16.29 -26.20
CA ILE A 351 -3.56 -16.40 -27.65
C ILE A 351 -3.78 -15.01 -28.28
N ALA A 352 -4.54 -14.14 -27.60
CA ALA A 352 -4.89 -12.82 -28.11
C ALA A 352 -3.85 -11.73 -27.78
N LEU A 353 -3.26 -11.74 -26.58
CA LEU A 353 -2.42 -10.67 -26.05
C LEU A 353 -1.10 -11.19 -25.46
N PRO A 354 -0.20 -11.77 -26.28
CA PRO A 354 0.99 -12.48 -25.79
C PRO A 354 1.93 -11.58 -24.97
N LEU A 355 2.19 -10.35 -25.40
CA LEU A 355 3.03 -9.42 -24.63
C LEU A 355 2.37 -8.97 -23.32
N MET A 356 1.04 -8.95 -23.24
CA MET A 356 0.38 -8.69 -21.97
C MET A 356 0.55 -9.87 -21.00
N THR A 357 0.62 -11.09 -21.53
CA THR A 357 0.78 -12.28 -20.71
C THR A 357 2.16 -12.39 -20.07
N THR A 358 3.20 -11.84 -20.70
CA THR A 358 4.52 -11.75 -20.06
C THR A 358 4.46 -10.83 -18.84
N TRP A 359 3.71 -9.73 -18.90
CA TRP A 359 3.50 -8.86 -17.73
C TRP A 359 2.68 -9.55 -16.63
N TRP A 360 1.63 -10.29 -17.01
CA TRP A 360 0.89 -11.15 -16.06
C TRP A 360 1.77 -12.19 -15.39
N PHE A 361 2.68 -12.81 -16.15
CA PHE A 361 3.60 -13.81 -15.63
C PHE A 361 4.59 -13.20 -14.64
N ILE A 362 5.25 -12.09 -14.98
CA ILE A 362 6.19 -11.43 -14.06
C ILE A 362 5.47 -10.95 -12.79
N ALA A 363 4.26 -10.37 -12.93
CA ALA A 363 3.48 -9.92 -11.78
C ALA A 363 3.00 -11.07 -10.88
N SER A 364 2.61 -12.22 -11.46
CA SER A 364 2.22 -13.40 -10.69
C SER A 364 3.43 -14.04 -9.99
N LEU A 365 4.60 -14.07 -10.64
CA LEU A 365 5.87 -14.49 -10.03
C LEU A 365 6.28 -13.58 -8.87
N ALA A 366 6.09 -12.27 -9.00
CA ALA A 366 6.31 -11.33 -7.88
C ALA A 366 5.35 -11.61 -6.72
N ASN A 367 4.07 -11.85 -7.01
CA ASN A 367 3.06 -12.10 -5.98
C ASN A 367 3.28 -13.39 -5.18
N LEU A 368 3.82 -14.44 -5.83
CA LEU A 368 4.19 -15.69 -5.15
C LEU A 368 5.58 -15.68 -4.51
N ALA A 369 6.26 -14.52 -4.55
CA ALA A 369 7.60 -14.35 -4.00
C ALA A 369 8.64 -15.30 -4.64
N LEU A 370 8.80 -15.27 -5.97
CA LEU A 370 9.84 -16.05 -6.65
C LEU A 370 11.26 -15.49 -6.33
N PRO A 371 12.28 -16.32 -6.05
CA PRO A 371 13.67 -15.85 -6.00
C PRO A 371 14.13 -15.35 -7.39
N PRO A 372 14.87 -14.23 -7.51
CA PRO A 372 15.41 -13.33 -6.48
C PRO A 372 14.58 -12.05 -6.24
N LEU A 373 13.26 -12.06 -6.47
CA LEU A 373 12.42 -10.86 -6.36
C LEU A 373 12.35 -10.32 -4.92
N PRO A 374 12.20 -9.00 -4.70
CA PRO A 374 12.21 -8.40 -3.36
C PRO A 374 11.07 -8.91 -2.45
N ASN A 375 9.96 -9.38 -3.01
CA ASN A 375 8.87 -9.99 -2.25
C ASN A 375 9.38 -11.18 -1.40
N LEU A 376 10.20 -12.06 -1.99
CA LEU A 376 10.78 -13.19 -1.26
C LEU A 376 11.74 -12.74 -0.17
N MET A 377 12.54 -11.72 -0.46
CA MET A 377 13.48 -11.20 0.51
C MET A 377 12.76 -10.72 1.77
N GLY A 378 11.68 -9.94 1.61
CA GLY A 378 10.87 -9.49 2.73
C GLY A 378 10.17 -10.65 3.45
N GLU A 379 9.56 -11.57 2.70
CA GLU A 379 8.84 -12.72 3.27
C GLU A 379 9.79 -13.64 4.05
N LEU A 380 10.96 -13.98 3.51
CA LEU A 380 11.94 -14.86 4.18
C LEU A 380 12.53 -14.22 5.45
N MET A 381 12.77 -12.90 5.46
CA MET A 381 13.18 -12.18 6.67
C MET A 381 12.10 -12.22 7.76
N ILE A 382 10.82 -12.07 7.38
CA ILE A 382 9.71 -12.20 8.33
C ILE A 382 9.59 -13.64 8.83
N LEU A 383 9.67 -14.65 7.95
CA LEU A 383 9.61 -16.06 8.31
C LEU A 383 10.70 -16.46 9.30
N THR A 384 11.94 -16.02 9.06
CA THR A 384 13.07 -16.29 9.96
C THR A 384 12.89 -15.61 11.32
N SER A 385 12.37 -14.37 11.34
CA SER A 385 12.06 -13.68 12.59
C SER A 385 10.94 -14.36 13.40
N LEU A 386 9.90 -14.86 12.72
CA LEU A 386 8.80 -15.62 13.32
C LEU A 386 9.26 -16.98 13.86
N PHE A 387 10.11 -17.68 13.10
CA PHE A 387 10.68 -18.94 13.51
C PHE A 387 11.53 -18.80 14.78
N ASN A 388 12.35 -17.74 14.85
CA ASN A 388 13.13 -17.43 16.04
C ASN A 388 12.25 -17.06 17.24
N TRP A 389 11.06 -16.47 17.01
CA TRP A 389 10.10 -16.17 18.07
C TRP A 389 9.39 -17.44 18.58
N SER A 390 8.88 -18.29 17.69
CA SER A 390 8.49 -19.66 18.03
C SER A 390 8.49 -20.58 16.80
N ALA A 391 9.06 -21.78 16.97
CA ALA A 391 9.22 -22.75 15.88
C ALA A 391 7.89 -23.18 15.23
N TRP A 392 6.80 -23.20 16.00
CA TRP A 392 5.45 -23.55 15.52
C TRP A 392 4.92 -22.59 14.44
N THR A 393 5.38 -21.33 14.42
CA THR A 393 4.98 -20.37 13.39
C THR A 393 5.42 -20.79 11.99
N LEU A 394 6.47 -21.61 11.85
CA LEU A 394 6.95 -22.10 10.55
C LEU A 394 5.90 -22.95 9.84
N ILE A 395 5.12 -23.74 10.59
CA ILE A 395 4.06 -24.57 10.02
C ILE A 395 2.97 -23.67 9.43
N LEU A 396 2.49 -22.70 10.21
CA LEU A 396 1.43 -21.78 9.78
C LEU A 396 1.86 -20.94 8.58
N THR A 397 3.06 -20.38 8.66
CA THR A 397 3.58 -19.52 7.60
C THR A 397 3.98 -20.29 6.35
N GLY A 398 4.55 -21.49 6.47
CA GLY A 398 4.86 -22.38 5.34
C GLY A 398 3.61 -22.87 4.61
N ILE A 399 2.52 -23.16 5.34
CA ILE A 399 1.21 -23.42 4.72
C ILE A 399 0.70 -22.16 4.02
N GLY A 400 0.85 -20.99 4.66
CA GLY A 400 0.52 -19.69 4.07
C GLY A 400 1.21 -19.47 2.73
N THR A 401 2.54 -19.66 2.67
CA THR A 401 3.34 -19.48 1.45
C THR A 401 2.98 -20.49 0.36
N LEU A 402 2.59 -21.72 0.73
CA LEU A 402 2.11 -22.70 -0.23
C LEU A 402 0.76 -22.26 -0.83
N ILE A 403 -0.13 -21.72 -0.02
CA ILE A 403 -1.42 -21.20 -0.48
C ILE A 403 -1.21 -19.95 -1.36
N THR A 404 -0.23 -19.08 -1.04
CA THR A 404 0.10 -17.93 -1.90
C THR A 404 0.57 -18.34 -3.29
N ALA A 405 1.42 -19.35 -3.38
CA ALA A 405 1.82 -19.96 -4.65
C ALA A 405 0.61 -20.57 -5.39
N ALA A 406 -0.29 -21.25 -4.68
CA ALA A 406 -1.45 -21.87 -5.30
C ALA A 406 -2.42 -20.84 -5.91
N TYR A 407 -2.83 -19.79 -5.18
CA TYR A 407 -3.80 -18.82 -5.72
C TYR A 407 -3.21 -17.91 -6.79
N SER A 408 -1.92 -17.59 -6.73
CA SER A 408 -1.25 -16.73 -7.72
C SER A 408 -1.10 -17.46 -9.07
N LEU A 409 -0.71 -18.74 -9.04
CA LEU A 409 -0.71 -19.59 -10.22
C LEU A 409 -2.12 -19.85 -10.72
N TYR A 410 -3.10 -20.07 -9.84
CA TYR A 410 -4.50 -20.19 -10.22
C TYR A 410 -4.99 -18.94 -10.98
N MET A 411 -4.73 -17.74 -10.45
CA MET A 411 -5.06 -16.48 -11.10
C MET A 411 -4.45 -16.38 -12.51
N PHE A 412 -3.17 -16.76 -12.65
CA PHE A 412 -2.48 -16.73 -13.95
C PHE A 412 -3.05 -17.76 -14.93
N LEU A 413 -3.23 -19.01 -14.51
CA LEU A 413 -3.75 -20.09 -15.34
C LEU A 413 -5.18 -19.80 -15.82
N MET A 414 -6.04 -19.32 -14.92
CA MET A 414 -7.44 -19.07 -15.23
C MET A 414 -7.67 -17.84 -16.09
N SER A 415 -6.78 -16.86 -16.07
CA SER A 415 -6.89 -15.67 -16.93
C SER A 415 -6.17 -15.84 -18.26
N GLN A 416 -4.93 -16.36 -18.24
CA GLN A 416 -4.07 -16.34 -19.41
C GLN A 416 -4.15 -17.64 -20.22
N ARG A 417 -4.28 -18.80 -19.58
CA ARG A 417 -4.26 -20.10 -20.26
C ARG A 417 -5.66 -20.62 -20.58
N GLY A 418 -5.69 -21.67 -21.41
CA GLY A 418 -6.91 -22.30 -21.88
C GLY A 418 -7.40 -21.74 -23.22
N PRO A 419 -8.51 -22.29 -23.76
CA PRO A 419 -9.09 -21.81 -25.01
C PRO A 419 -9.69 -20.41 -24.82
N LEU A 420 -9.51 -19.56 -25.82
CA LEU A 420 -10.15 -18.25 -25.88
C LEU A 420 -11.66 -18.45 -26.11
N PRO A 421 -12.54 -17.90 -25.25
CA PRO A 421 -13.98 -18.02 -25.46
C PRO A 421 -14.44 -17.19 -26.67
N GLN A 422 -15.50 -17.66 -27.33
CA GLN A 422 -15.96 -17.12 -28.62
C GLN A 422 -16.37 -15.63 -28.56
N HIS A 423 -16.93 -15.16 -27.43
CA HIS A 423 -17.31 -13.76 -27.25
C HIS A 423 -16.10 -12.80 -27.20
N MET A 424 -14.87 -13.32 -27.09
CA MET A 424 -13.63 -12.53 -27.01
C MET A 424 -12.77 -12.60 -28.28
N LEU A 425 -13.28 -13.14 -29.39
CA LEU A 425 -12.50 -13.28 -30.63
C LEU A 425 -12.04 -11.93 -31.23
N ALA A 426 -12.77 -10.85 -30.97
CA ALA A 426 -12.50 -9.51 -31.51
C ALA A 426 -11.97 -8.52 -30.45
N LEU A 427 -11.10 -8.96 -29.55
CA LEU A 427 -10.48 -8.06 -28.56
C LEU A 427 -9.49 -7.09 -29.22
N PRO A 428 -9.46 -5.81 -28.81
CA PRO A 428 -8.45 -4.89 -29.29
C PRO A 428 -7.07 -5.29 -28.75
N PRO A 429 -6.00 -5.07 -29.53
CA PRO A 429 -4.64 -5.33 -29.07
C PRO A 429 -4.28 -4.48 -27.83
N SER A 430 -3.14 -4.79 -27.23
CA SER A 430 -2.63 -4.03 -26.09
C SER A 430 -2.14 -2.66 -26.52
N TYR A 431 -2.55 -1.62 -25.78
CA TYR A 431 -2.15 -0.25 -26.08
C TYR A 431 -0.73 0.03 -25.54
N THR A 432 0.00 0.92 -26.21
CA THR A 432 1.34 1.35 -25.76
C THR A 432 1.32 1.93 -24.34
N ARG A 433 0.25 2.66 -23.98
CA ARG A 433 -0.03 3.13 -22.62
C ARG A 433 -0.02 2.00 -21.58
N GLU A 434 -0.67 0.88 -21.90
CA GLU A 434 -0.78 -0.26 -20.97
C GLU A 434 0.59 -0.91 -20.75
N HIS A 435 1.37 -1.09 -21.82
CA HIS A 435 2.74 -1.60 -21.70
C HIS A 435 3.66 -0.66 -20.95
N LEU A 436 3.59 0.65 -21.22
CA LEU A 436 4.36 1.65 -20.47
C LEU A 436 4.01 1.60 -18.98
N LEU A 437 2.71 1.51 -18.65
CA LEU A 437 2.26 1.40 -17.28
C LEU A 437 2.81 0.12 -16.61
N MET A 438 2.78 -1.03 -17.28
CA MET A 438 3.31 -2.28 -16.70
C MET A 438 4.83 -2.24 -16.54
N ALA A 439 5.54 -1.68 -17.52
CA ALA A 439 6.98 -1.49 -17.45
C ALA A 439 7.37 -0.60 -16.27
N LEU A 440 6.68 0.53 -16.06
CA LEU A 440 6.94 1.45 -14.94
C LEU A 440 6.63 0.85 -13.55
N HIS A 441 5.81 -0.19 -13.47
CA HIS A 441 5.60 -0.93 -12.23
C HIS A 441 6.70 -1.96 -11.99
N LEU A 442 7.02 -2.77 -13.00
CA LEU A 442 7.83 -3.97 -12.84
C LEU A 442 9.33 -3.70 -12.99
N ILE A 443 9.75 -2.71 -13.78
CA ILE A 443 11.18 -2.35 -13.91
C ILE A 443 11.76 -1.88 -12.57
N PRO A 444 11.12 -0.97 -11.79
CA PRO A 444 11.62 -0.61 -10.47
C PRO A 444 11.73 -1.81 -9.52
N LEU A 445 10.73 -2.71 -9.55
CA LEU A 445 10.76 -3.93 -8.75
C LEU A 445 11.98 -4.81 -9.09
N LEU A 446 12.31 -4.95 -10.38
CA LEU A 446 13.49 -5.69 -10.85
C LEU A 446 14.80 -4.97 -10.51
N LEU A 447 14.85 -3.64 -10.62
CA LEU A 447 16.04 -2.85 -10.32
C LEU A 447 16.43 -2.90 -8.83
N ILE A 448 15.45 -3.01 -7.93
CA ILE A 448 15.70 -3.17 -6.49
C ILE A 448 16.55 -4.42 -6.18
N ILE A 449 16.49 -5.46 -7.02
CA ILE A 449 17.29 -6.69 -6.86
C ILE A 449 18.79 -6.38 -6.91
N LEU A 450 19.21 -5.39 -7.71
CA LEU A 450 20.62 -5.03 -7.85
C LEU A 450 21.17 -4.31 -6.61
N LYS A 451 20.33 -3.60 -5.86
CA LYS A 451 20.74 -2.86 -4.65
C LYS A 451 19.65 -2.92 -3.57
N PRO A 452 19.43 -4.10 -2.94
CA PRO A 452 18.38 -4.27 -1.94
C PRO A 452 18.61 -3.47 -0.66
N ALA A 453 19.87 -3.06 -0.39
CA ALA A 453 20.24 -2.22 0.75
C ALA A 453 19.47 -0.89 0.82
N LEU A 454 18.95 -0.39 -0.31
CA LEU A 454 18.07 0.79 -0.32
C LEU A 454 16.78 0.60 0.48
N LEU A 455 16.40 -0.66 0.76
CA LEU A 455 15.18 -1.04 1.46
C LEU A 455 15.44 -1.70 2.82
N TRP A 456 16.68 -1.73 3.33
CA TRP A 456 16.97 -2.40 4.61
C TRP A 456 16.60 -1.54 5.83
N GLY A 457 16.17 -0.30 5.62
CA GLY A 457 15.76 0.59 6.70
C GLY A 457 16.92 0.91 7.64
N TRP A 458 16.66 0.87 8.94
CA TRP A 458 17.60 1.30 9.99
C TRP A 458 18.72 0.28 10.27
N PHE A 459 18.57 -0.95 9.78
CA PHE A 459 19.51 -2.05 10.02
C PHE A 459 20.26 -2.42 8.74
N ALA A 460 20.46 -1.43 7.87
CA ALA A 460 21.19 -1.55 6.61
C ALA A 460 22.70 -1.73 6.81
#